data_AF-A0A8E2EPS5-F1
#
_entry.id   AF-A0A8E2EPS5-F1
#
_cell.length_a   1.000
_cell.length_b   1.000
_cell.length_c   1.000
_cell.angle_alpha   90.00
_cell.angle_beta   90.00
_cell.angle_gamma   90.00
#
_symmetry.space_group_name_H-M   'P 1'
#
loop_
_entity.id
_entity.type
_entity.pdbx_description
1 polymer ?
#
loop_
_entity_poly.entity_id
_entity_poly.type
_entity_poly.pdbx_seq_one_letter_code
_entity_poly.pdbx_strand_id
1 'polypeptide(L)'
;MPNKLMLVFFGTDFLFACCGGLLIGFSLMAESAMHASPTIANVAQQLLLKQCPLTGGLVNAIFVFITFLLSLPALFLPQNRGWLRAQGWLVVFCATFTLVLGVAIWFTTLQTRAHLGALWATESPLTQSLLQQKV
;
A
#
# COMPACT_ATOMS: atom_id res chain seq x y z
N MET A 1 26.24 4.59 -25.73
CA MET A 1 26.12 5.69 -24.73
C MET A 1 24.65 5.82 -24.33
N PRO A 2 24.33 5.88 -23.02
CA PRO A 2 22.96 6.07 -22.56
C PRO A 2 22.39 7.36 -23.15
N ASN A 3 21.29 7.27 -23.90
CA ASN A 3 20.59 8.45 -24.37
C ASN A 3 19.93 9.15 -23.17
N LYS A 4 19.82 10.49 -23.17
CA LYS A 4 19.18 11.25 -22.07
C LYS A 4 17.78 10.71 -21.74
N LEU A 5 17.03 10.33 -22.77
CA LEU A 5 15.71 9.71 -22.64
C LEU A 5 15.74 8.42 -21.82
N MET A 6 16.74 7.56 -22.05
CA MET A 6 16.90 6.28 -21.37
C MET A 6 17.21 6.48 -19.88
N LEU A 7 18.02 7.50 -19.56
CA LEU A 7 18.38 7.84 -18.18
C LEU A 7 17.18 8.38 -17.40
N VAL A 8 16.38 9.26 -18.02
CA VAL A 8 15.14 9.78 -17.42
C VAL A 8 14.14 8.65 -17.19
N PHE A 9 13.90 7.80 -18.20
CA PHE A 9 12.99 6.66 -18.07
C PHE A 9 13.40 5.74 -16.92
N PHE A 10 14.67 5.33 -16.87
CA PHE A 10 15.17 4.47 -15.79
C PHE A 10 15.08 5.15 -14.42
N GLY A 11 15.41 6.45 -14.32
CA GLY A 11 15.29 7.19 -13.07
C GLY A 11 13.85 7.28 -12.57
N THR A 12 12.88 7.54 -13.45
CA THR A 12 11.47 7.57 -13.08
C THR A 12 10.93 6.19 -12.72
N ASP A 13 11.34 5.15 -13.45
CA ASP A 13 10.93 3.77 -13.17
C ASP A 13 11.52 3.25 -11.85
N PHE A 14 12.76 3.65 -11.52
CA PHE A 14 13.35 3.40 -10.21
C PHE A 14 12.59 4.12 -9.08
N LEU A 15 12.23 5.39 -9.27
CA LEU A 15 11.39 6.11 -8.31
C LEU A 15 10.02 5.43 -8.11
N PHE A 16 9.43 4.92 -9.18
CA PHE A 16 8.19 4.14 -9.11
C PHE A 16 8.38 2.86 -8.28
N ALA A 17 9.49 2.14 -8.45
CA ALA A 17 9.83 0.99 -7.61
C ALA A 17 10.06 1.37 -6.14
N CYS A 18 10.69 2.52 -5.86
CA CYS A 18 10.82 3.04 -4.49
C CYS A 18 9.44 3.30 -3.85
N CYS A 19 8.47 3.81 -4.59
CA CYS A 19 7.09 3.93 -4.10
C CYS A 19 6.47 2.57 -3.76
N GLY A 20 6.73 1.54 -4.58
CA GLY A 20 6.38 0.15 -4.25
C GLY A 20 7.01 -0.32 -2.94
N GLY A 21 8.29 0.01 -2.72
CA GLY A 21 8.99 -0.25 -1.46
C GLY A 21 8.32 0.41 -0.24
N LEU A 22 7.89 1.67 -0.38
CA LEU A 22 7.14 2.37 0.67
C LEU A 22 5.79 1.70 0.96
N LEU A 23 5.07 1.24 -0.07
CA LEU A 23 3.79 0.54 0.10
C LEU A 23 3.96 -0.78 0.88
N ILE A 24 4.97 -1.60 0.54
CA ILE A 24 5.28 -2.83 1.30
C ILE A 24 5.73 -2.47 2.72
N GLY A 25 6.64 -1.52 2.86
CA GLY A 25 7.17 -1.11 4.17
C GLY A 25 6.07 -0.68 5.12
N PHE A 26 5.15 0.17 4.66
CA PHE A 26 3.98 0.57 5.44
C PHE A 26 3.07 -0.62 5.77
N SER A 27 2.77 -1.47 4.79
CA SER A 27 1.85 -2.61 4.98
C SER A 27 2.39 -3.61 6.01
N LEU A 28 3.67 -3.96 5.94
CA LEU A 28 4.33 -4.87 6.89
C LEU A 28 4.48 -4.26 8.28
N MET A 29 4.83 -2.96 8.37
CA MET A 29 4.92 -2.27 9.65
C MET A 29 3.55 -2.16 10.32
N ALA A 30 2.50 -1.87 9.55
CA ALA A 30 1.12 -1.83 10.05
C ALA A 30 0.64 -3.21 10.52
N GLU A 31 0.92 -4.26 9.76
CA GLU A 31 0.58 -5.64 10.12
C GLU A 31 1.30 -6.09 11.40
N SER A 32 2.59 -5.81 11.52
CA SER A 32 3.34 -6.11 12.75
C SER A 32 2.82 -5.33 13.96
N ALA A 33 2.40 -4.07 13.79
CA ALA A 33 1.77 -3.27 14.84
C ALA A 33 0.40 -3.82 15.27
N MET A 34 -0.35 -4.43 14.35
CA MET A 34 -1.62 -5.10 14.66
C MET A 34 -1.45 -6.40 15.45
N HIS A 35 -0.35 -7.13 15.24
CA HIS A 35 -0.04 -8.36 15.97
C HIS A 35 0.66 -8.14 17.32
N ALA A 36 1.12 -6.93 17.60
CA ALA A 36 1.71 -6.59 18.89
C ALA A 36 0.66 -6.62 20.02
N SER A 37 1.08 -7.00 21.23
CA SER A 37 0.19 -7.05 22.40
C SER A 37 -0.50 -5.69 22.64
N PRO A 38 -1.83 -5.68 22.86
CA PRO A 38 -2.57 -4.44 23.07
C PRO A 38 -2.17 -3.81 24.41
N THR A 39 -1.85 -2.52 24.36
CA THR A 39 -1.47 -1.67 25.49
C THR A 39 -2.24 -0.35 25.38
N ILE A 40 -2.36 0.41 26.47
CA ILE A 40 -3.03 1.72 26.50
C ILE A 40 -2.47 2.67 25.42
N ALA A 41 -1.17 2.56 25.11
CA ALA A 41 -0.51 3.39 24.10
C ALA A 41 -0.96 3.05 22.67
N ASN A 42 -1.04 1.76 22.30
CA ASN A 42 -1.21 1.30 20.91
C ASN A 42 -2.65 0.87 20.54
N VAL A 43 -3.54 0.67 21.52
CA VAL A 43 -4.86 0.06 21.30
C VAL A 43 -5.74 0.84 20.31
N ALA A 44 -5.69 2.19 20.35
CA ALA A 44 -6.42 3.03 19.41
C ALA A 44 -5.86 2.94 17.98
N GLN A 45 -4.54 2.83 17.84
CA GLN A 45 -3.88 2.67 16.54
C GLN A 45 -4.22 1.31 15.94
N GLN A 46 -4.22 0.24 16.73
CA GLN A 46 -4.60 -1.10 16.27
C GLN A 46 -6.04 -1.14 15.75
N LEU A 47 -6.98 -0.47 16.43
CA LEU A 47 -8.38 -0.41 15.99
C LEU A 47 -8.57 0.30 14.65
N LEU A 48 -7.76 1.33 14.38
CA LEU A 48 -7.77 2.04 13.09
C LEU A 48 -7.08 1.23 11.99
N LEU A 49 -5.93 0.62 12.29
CA LEU A 49 -5.17 -0.22 11.35
C LEU A 49 -5.96 -1.44 10.88
N LYS A 50 -6.82 -2.02 11.72
CA LYS A 50 -7.73 -3.11 11.34
C LYS A 50 -8.69 -2.76 10.19
N GLN A 51 -8.97 -1.47 9.98
CA GLN A 51 -9.88 -1.01 8.93
C GLN A 51 -9.13 -0.66 7.63
N CYS A 52 -7.79 -0.65 7.66
CA CYS A 52 -6.98 -0.37 6.48
C CYS A 52 -6.86 -1.61 5.58
N PRO A 53 -6.94 -1.46 4.25
CA PRO A 53 -6.76 -2.57 3.30
C PRO A 53 -5.27 -2.93 3.14
N LEU A 54 -4.61 -3.39 4.22
CA LEU A 54 -3.17 -3.68 4.25
C LEU A 54 -2.77 -4.75 3.23
N THR A 55 -3.54 -5.83 3.11
CA THR A 55 -3.33 -6.87 2.09
C THR A 55 -3.43 -6.30 0.68
N GLY A 56 -4.36 -5.36 0.44
CA GLY A 56 -4.49 -4.68 -0.84
C GLY A 56 -3.26 -3.81 -1.16
N GLY A 57 -2.72 -3.12 -0.16
CA GLY A 57 -1.46 -2.37 -0.27
C GLY A 57 -0.27 -3.25 -0.66
N LEU A 58 -0.12 -4.41 -0.01
CA LEU A 58 0.91 -5.40 -0.33
C LEU A 58 0.78 -5.92 -1.77
N VAL A 59 -0.43 -6.31 -2.19
CA VAL A 59 -0.70 -6.81 -3.54
C VAL A 59 -0.37 -5.75 -4.59
N ASN A 60 -0.79 -4.51 -4.38
CA ASN A 60 -0.48 -3.40 -5.29
C ASN A 60 1.04 -3.19 -5.44
N ALA A 61 1.77 -3.28 -4.34
CA ALA A 61 3.22 -3.12 -4.37
C ALA A 61 3.94 -4.25 -5.12
N ILE A 62 3.46 -5.49 -5.02
CA ILE A 62 3.96 -6.61 -5.84
C ILE A 62 3.80 -6.29 -7.33
N PHE A 63 2.65 -5.74 -7.74
CA PHE A 63 2.45 -5.32 -9.13
C PHE A 63 3.42 -4.20 -9.55
N VAL A 64 3.72 -3.24 -8.68
CA VAL A 64 4.71 -2.19 -8.94
C VAL A 64 6.09 -2.80 -9.20
N PHE A 65 6.54 -3.76 -8.39
CA PHE A 65 7.82 -4.44 -8.61
C PHE A 65 7.85 -5.29 -9.88
N ILE A 66 6.77 -6.01 -10.19
CA ILE A 66 6.65 -6.75 -11.46
C ILE A 66 6.74 -5.78 -12.65
N THR A 67 6.08 -4.63 -12.56
CA THR A 67 6.11 -3.58 -13.60
C THR A 67 7.52 -3.04 -13.83
N PHE A 68 8.25 -2.78 -12.74
CA PHE A 68 9.66 -2.39 -12.80
C PHE A 68 10.52 -3.49 -13.43
N LEU A 69 10.36 -4.75 -13.03
CA LEU A 69 11.11 -5.86 -13.63
C LEU A 69 10.81 -6.03 -15.13
N LEU A 70 9.58 -5.74 -15.55
CA LEU A 70 9.15 -5.76 -16.95
C LEU A 70 9.79 -4.64 -17.79
N SER A 71 10.23 -3.55 -17.15
CA SER A 71 10.89 -2.42 -17.81
C SER A 71 12.34 -2.76 -18.21
N LEU A 72 13.02 -3.63 -17.45
CA LEU A 72 14.40 -4.03 -17.72
C LEU A 72 14.57 -4.66 -19.12
N PRO A 73 13.80 -5.71 -19.50
CA PRO A 73 13.90 -6.24 -20.86
C PRO A 73 13.43 -5.24 -21.92
N ALA A 74 12.49 -4.34 -21.60
CA ALA A 74 12.05 -3.29 -22.51
C ALA A 74 13.17 -2.27 -22.83
N LEU A 75 14.10 -2.05 -21.89
CA LEU A 75 15.23 -1.13 -22.04
C LEU A 75 16.45 -1.76 -22.72
N PHE A 76 16.75 -3.02 -22.40
CA PHE A 76 18.01 -3.65 -22.79
C PHE A 76 17.92 -4.56 -24.03
N LEU A 77 16.73 -5.04 -24.42
CA LEU A 77 16.60 -5.84 -25.65
C LEU A 77 16.34 -4.95 -26.89
N PRO A 78 17.12 -5.11 -27.98
CA PRO A 78 16.83 -4.45 -29.24
C PRO A 78 15.51 -5.00 -29.83
N GLN A 79 14.63 -4.11 -30.29
CA GLN A 79 13.39 -4.40 -31.04
C GLN A 79 12.17 -4.90 -30.25
N ASN A 80 11.75 -4.26 -29.14
CA ASN A 80 10.61 -4.77 -28.34
C ASN A 80 9.57 -3.72 -27.88
N ARG A 81 8.88 -3.09 -28.86
CA ARG A 81 7.71 -2.23 -28.61
C ARG A 81 6.60 -2.89 -27.77
N GLY A 82 6.49 -4.22 -27.81
CA GLY A 82 5.51 -4.99 -27.04
C GLY A 82 5.74 -4.91 -25.53
N TRP A 83 7.00 -5.03 -25.09
CA TRP A 83 7.36 -4.97 -23.67
C TRP A 83 7.11 -3.59 -23.07
N LEU A 84 7.44 -2.53 -23.81
CA LEU A 84 7.15 -1.16 -23.39
C LEU A 84 5.64 -0.89 -23.28
N ARG A 85 4.84 -1.44 -24.22
CA ARG A 85 3.38 -1.31 -24.17
C ARG A 85 2.78 -2.09 -23.00
N ALA A 86 3.27 -3.29 -22.74
CA ALA A 86 2.85 -4.10 -21.59
C ALA A 86 3.17 -3.40 -20.27
N GLN A 87 4.40 -2.89 -20.12
CA GLN A 87 4.82 -2.12 -18.96
C GLN A 87 3.96 -0.87 -18.78
N GLY A 88 3.69 -0.11 -19.85
CA GLY A 88 2.81 1.06 -19.80
C GLY A 88 1.38 0.74 -19.33
N TRP A 89 0.78 -0.35 -19.82
CA TRP A 89 -0.54 -0.80 -19.34
C TRP A 89 -0.52 -1.23 -17.88
N LEU A 90 0.56 -1.88 -17.44
CA LEU A 90 0.69 -2.32 -16.06
C LEU A 90 0.89 -1.14 -15.10
N VAL A 91 1.60 -0.08 -15.52
CA VAL A 91 1.66 1.19 -14.77
C VAL A 91 0.28 1.81 -14.60
N VAL A 92 -0.55 1.86 -15.66
CA VAL A 92 -1.93 2.38 -15.59
C VAL A 92 -2.78 1.54 -14.64
N PHE A 93 -2.62 0.21 -14.67
CA PHE A 93 -3.27 -0.69 -13.73
C PHE A 93 -2.85 -0.40 -12.28
N CYS A 94 -1.55 -0.30 -11.98
CA CYS A 94 -1.04 0.06 -10.66
C CYS A 94 -1.56 1.43 -10.18
N ALA A 95 -1.60 2.43 -11.06
CA ALA A 95 -2.13 3.75 -10.72
C ALA A 95 -3.62 3.68 -10.35
N THR A 96 -4.41 2.94 -11.13
CA THR A 96 -5.84 2.73 -10.89
C THR A 96 -6.07 1.97 -9.58
N PHE A 97 -5.30 0.90 -9.33
CA PHE A 97 -5.37 0.13 -8.10
C PHE A 97 -5.05 1.00 -6.88
N THR A 98 -3.96 1.78 -6.95
CA THR A 98 -3.55 2.71 -5.89
C THR A 98 -4.65 3.73 -5.61
N LEU A 99 -5.29 4.26 -6.65
CA LEU A 99 -6.41 5.19 -6.51
C LEU A 99 -7.59 4.53 -5.79
N VAL A 100 -7.96 3.29 -6.16
CA VAL A 100 -9.03 2.54 -5.48
C VAL A 100 -8.73 2.34 -4.00
N LEU A 101 -7.49 1.97 -3.65
CA LEU A 101 -7.08 1.85 -2.24
C LEU A 101 -7.18 3.18 -1.50
N GLY A 102 -6.73 4.28 -2.11
CA GLY A 102 -6.83 5.61 -1.52
C GLY A 102 -8.28 6.04 -1.27
N VAL A 103 -9.16 5.79 -2.24
CA VAL A 103 -10.60 6.06 -2.11
C VAL A 103 -11.24 5.19 -1.04
N ALA A 104 -10.90 3.90 -0.94
CA ALA A 104 -11.39 3.02 0.10
C ALA A 104 -10.99 3.50 1.50
N ILE A 105 -9.71 3.83 1.70
CA ILE A 105 -9.19 4.38 2.97
C ILE A 105 -9.91 5.70 3.31
N TRP A 106 -10.11 6.57 2.32
CA TRP A 106 -10.83 7.82 2.50
C TRP A 106 -12.26 7.57 3.02
N PHE A 107 -13.02 6.70 2.36
CA PHE A 107 -14.40 6.40 2.76
C PHE A 107 -14.47 5.83 4.18
N THR A 108 -13.58 4.88 4.51
CA THR A 108 -13.46 4.31 5.86
C THR A 108 -13.14 5.41 6.89
N THR A 109 -12.27 6.35 6.55
CA THR A 109 -11.92 7.48 7.43
C THR A 109 -13.13 8.39 7.68
N LEU A 110 -13.93 8.69 6.65
CA LEU A 110 -15.15 9.50 6.82
C LEU A 110 -16.20 8.79 7.70
N GLN A 111 -16.32 7.48 7.57
CA GLN A 111 -17.30 6.67 8.30
C GLN A 111 -16.82 6.21 9.67
N THR A 112 -15.58 6.53 10.06
CA THR A 112 -14.97 6.05 11.31
C THR A 112 -15.85 6.33 12.52
N ARG A 113 -16.44 7.54 12.63
CA ARG A 113 -17.34 7.88 13.75
C ARG A 113 -18.62 7.04 13.81
N ALA A 114 -19.17 6.65 12.67
CA ALA A 114 -20.38 5.84 12.60
C ALA A 114 -20.08 4.36 12.89
N HIS A 115 -18.92 3.85 12.45
CA HIS A 115 -18.50 2.47 12.65
C HIS A 115 -17.83 2.20 14.00
N LEU A 116 -17.30 3.22 14.68
CA LEU A 116 -16.61 3.08 15.97
C LEU A 116 -17.47 2.37 17.02
N GLY A 117 -18.77 2.64 17.08
CA GLY A 117 -19.67 1.98 18.04
C GLY A 117 -19.84 0.49 17.78
N ALA A 118 -19.99 0.08 16.51
CA ALA A 118 -20.10 -1.33 16.12
C ALA A 118 -18.77 -2.07 16.29
N LEU A 119 -17.66 -1.42 15.94
CA LEU A 119 -16.32 -1.96 16.15
C LEU A 119 -16.04 -2.15 17.64
N TRP A 120 -16.34 -1.15 18.47
CA TRP A 120 -16.18 -1.27 19.92
C TRP A 120 -16.96 -2.45 20.50
N ALA A 121 -18.21 -2.66 20.07
CA ALA A 121 -19.04 -3.78 20.53
C ALA A 121 -18.51 -5.17 20.12
N THR A 122 -17.66 -5.25 19.09
CA THR A 122 -17.12 -6.51 18.56
C THR A 122 -15.71 -6.80 19.09
N GLU A 123 -15.03 -5.82 19.68
CA GLU A 123 -13.68 -5.97 20.23
C GLU A 123 -13.65 -6.76 21.54
N SER A 124 -12.49 -7.34 21.85
CA SER A 124 -12.31 -8.15 23.06
C SER A 124 -12.51 -7.32 24.35
N PRO A 125 -12.96 -7.94 25.47
CA PRO A 125 -13.10 -7.24 26.75
C PRO A 125 -11.80 -6.56 27.23
N LEU A 126 -10.64 -7.14 26.89
CA LEU A 126 -9.32 -6.55 27.18
C LEU A 126 -9.07 -5.28 26.36
N THR A 127 -9.40 -5.30 25.06
CA THR A 127 -9.26 -4.13 24.18
C THR A 127 -10.19 -3.00 24.63
N GLN A 128 -11.42 -3.34 25.02
CA GLN A 128 -12.41 -2.38 25.52
C GLN A 128 -11.96 -1.73 26.83
N SER A 129 -11.44 -2.51 27.78
CA SER A 129 -10.98 -1.98 29.08
C SER A 129 -9.74 -1.08 28.92
N LEU A 130 -8.81 -1.43 28.03
CA LEU A 130 -7.65 -0.60 27.71
C LEU A 130 -8.03 0.72 27.02
N LEU A 131 -9.05 0.70 26.15
CA LEU A 131 -9.59 1.92 25.54
C LEU A 131 -10.26 2.82 26.58
N GLN A 132 -11.02 2.24 27.52
CA GLN A 132 -11.66 2.99 28.61
C GLN A 132 -10.65 3.58 29.59
N GLN A 133 -9.53 2.89 29.87
CA GLN A 133 -8.46 3.43 30.72
C GLN A 133 -7.69 4.59 30.08
N LYS A 134 -7.76 4.76 28.75
CA LYS A 134 -7.08 5.84 28.04
C LYS A 134 -7.86 7.17 28.07
N VAL A 135 -9.18 7.11 28.22
CA VAL A 135 -10.09 8.27 28.26
C VAL A 135 -10.12 8.85 29.66
#